data_AF-A0AB38WX91-F1
#
_entry.id   AF-A0AB38WX91-F1
#
_cell.length_a   1.000
_cell.length_b   1.000
_cell.length_c   1.000
_cell.angle_alpha   90.00
_cell.angle_beta   90.00
_cell.angle_gamma   90.00
#
_symmetry.space_group_name_H-M   'P 1'
#
loop_
_entity.id
_entity.type
_entity.pdbx_description
1 polymer ?
#
loop_
_entity_poly.entity_id
_entity_poly.type
_entity_poly.pdbx_seq_one_letter_code
_entity_poly.pdbx_strand_id
1 'polypeptide(L)' 'MDKRYRDRPIREIEALVATPIFLRQFKIYSKGKSPVAFLSWASVSDAVKTRA' A
#
# COMPACT_ATOMS: atom_id res chain seq x y z
N MET A 1 -0.36 13.95 2.84
CA MET A 1 0.65 12.87 2.96
C MET A 1 0.93 12.62 4.43
N ASP A 2 0.70 11.39 4.92
CA ASP A 2 0.95 10.98 6.31
C ASP A 2 2.45 11.07 6.64
N LYS A 3 2.80 11.56 7.84
CA LYS A 3 4.18 11.77 8.29
C LYS A 3 4.97 10.45 8.31
N ARG A 4 4.31 9.32 8.54
CA ARG A 4 4.93 7.99 8.59
C ARG A 4 5.53 7.51 7.26
N TYR A 5 5.12 8.12 6.15
CA TYR A 5 5.58 7.76 4.80
C TYR A 5 6.27 8.92 4.07
N ARG A 6 6.10 10.16 4.53
CA ARG A 6 6.64 11.35 3.88
C ARG A 6 8.17 11.35 3.81
N ASP A 7 8.81 10.97 4.91
CA ASP A 7 10.25 11.12 5.09
C ASP A 7 11.01 9.80 4.85
N ARG A 8 10.32 8.76 4.36
CA ARG A 8 10.95 7.48 4.05
C ARG A 8 11.76 7.56 2.75
N PRO A 9 12.87 6.82 2.65
CA PRO A 9 13.57 6.64 1.38
C PRO A 9 12.62 6.12 0.30
N ILE A 10 12.75 6.65 -0.93
CA ILE A 10 11.86 6.26 -2.04
C ILE A 10 11.85 4.75 -2.30
N ARG A 11 13.00 4.08 -2.14
CA ARG A 11 13.13 2.62 -2.29
C ARG A 11 12.25 1.84 -1.32
N GLU A 12 12.06 2.33 -0.10
CA GLU A 12 11.14 1.69 0.86
C GLU A 12 9.69 1.84 0.42
N ILE A 13 9.32 3.02 -0.08
CA ILE A 13 7.97 3.26 -0.60
C ILE A 13 7.70 2.35 -1.80
N GLU A 14 8.64 2.25 -2.74
CA GLU A 14 8.57 1.35 -3.89
C GLU A 14 8.37 -0.10 -3.46
N ALA A 15 9.15 -0.59 -2.49
CA ALA A 15 9.02 -1.94 -1.98
C ALA A 15 7.64 -2.20 -1.35
N LEU A 16 7.06 -1.22 -0.65
CA LEU A 16 5.74 -1.34 -0.02
C LEU A 16 4.59 -1.37 -1.05
N VAL A 17 4.71 -0.62 -2.15
CA VAL A 17 3.62 -0.50 -3.14
C VAL A 17 3.76 -1.47 -4.31
N ALA A 18 4.95 -2.00 -4.59
CA ALA A 18 5.22 -2.84 -5.75
C ALA A 18 4.34 -4.10 -5.78
N THR A 19 4.36 -4.89 -4.70
CA THR A 19 3.56 -6.13 -4.61
C THR A 19 2.05 -5.89 -4.76
N PRO A 20 1.41 -4.99 -4.00
CA PRO A 20 -0.02 -4.77 -4.14
C PRO A 20 -0.39 -4.19 -5.51
N ILE A 21 0.46 -3.36 -6.14
CA ILE A 21 0.23 -2.89 -7.53
C ILE A 21 0.30 -4.06 -8.51
N PHE A 22 1.34 -4.88 -8.42
CA PHE A 22 1.54 -6.05 -9.29
C PHE A 22 0.36 -7.02 -9.21
N LEU A 23 -0.13 -7.28 -8.00
CA LEU A 23 -1.27 -8.18 -7.75
C LEU A 23 -2.64 -7.51 -7.97
N ARG A 24 -2.68 -6.22 -8.32
CA ARG A 24 -3.92 -5.42 -8.39
C ARG A 24 -4.74 -5.46 -7.08
N GLN A 25 -4.06 -5.60 -5.95
CA GLN A 25 -4.64 -5.61 -4.60
C GLN A 25 -4.52 -4.24 -3.95
N PHE A 26 -5.00 -3.22 -4.66
CA PHE A 26 -4.99 -1.84 -4.19
C PHE A 26 -6.15 -1.02 -4.76
N LYS A 27 -6.42 0.10 -4.12
CA LYS A 27 -7.37 1.12 -4.58
C LYS A 27 -6.82 2.51 -4.31
N ILE A 28 -6.94 3.38 -5.31
CA ILE A 28 -6.65 4.80 -5.18
C ILE A 28 -7.97 5.54 -5.03
N TYR A 29 -8.07 6.36 -3.98
CA TYR A 29 -9.17 7.30 -3.81
C TYR A 29 -8.70 8.66 -4.29
N SER A 30 -9.53 9.31 -5.12
CA SER A 30 -9.24 10.61 -5.72
C SER A 30 -10.30 11.64 -5.36
N LYS A 31 -9.89 12.88 -5.17
CA LYS A 31 -10.76 14.05 -5.10
C LYS A 31 -10.57 14.84 -6.40
N GLY A 32 -11.55 14.74 -7.30
CA GLY A 32 -11.38 15.22 -8.67
C GLY A 32 -10.23 14.50 -9.36
N LYS A 33 -9.29 15.25 -9.94
CA LYS A 33 -8.09 14.71 -10.59
C LYS A 33 -6.92 14.41 -9.64
N SER A 34 -7.06 14.69 -8.34
CA SER A 34 -5.97 14.54 -7.38
C SER A 34 -6.12 13.27 -6.54
N PRO A 35 -5.13 12.37 -6.47
CA PRO A 35 -5.14 11.24 -5.55
C PRO A 35 -5.00 11.71 -4.10
N VAL A 36 -5.83 11.19 -3.20
CA VAL A 36 -5.87 11.58 -1.78
C VAL A 36 -5.60 10.43 -0.82
N ALA A 37 -5.83 9.18 -1.23
CA ALA A 37 -5.49 8.00 -0.44
C ALA A 37 -5.12 6.80 -1.32
N PHE A 38 -4.22 5.97 -0.80
CA PHE A 38 -3.85 4.67 -1.34
C PHE A 38 -4.16 3.61 -0.30
N LEU A 39 -4.99 2.64 -0.65
CA LEU A 39 -5.33 1.50 0.18
C LEU A 39 -4.81 0.25 -0.51
N SER A 40 -3.98 -0.55 0.16
CA SER A 40 -3.57 -1.88 -0.28
C SER A 40 -4.10 -2.95 0.67
N TRP A 41 -4.25 -4.16 0.16
CA TRP A 41 -4.58 -5.34 0.95
C TRP A 41 -3.76 -6.54 0.46
N ALA A 42 -3.74 -7.60 1.26
CA ALA A 42 -3.15 -8.87 0.89
C ALA A 42 -4.11 -10.00 1.31
N SER A 43 -4.32 -10.96 0.41
CA SER A 43 -5.01 -12.21 0.75
C SER A 43 -4.00 -13.15 1.40
N VAL A 44 -4.10 -13.34 2.70
CA VAL A 44 -3.20 -14.21 3.47
C VAL A 44 -3.91 -15.49 3.91
N SER A 45 -3.18 -16.61 3.87
CA SER A 45 -3.67 -17.88 4.40
C SER A 45 -3.78 -17.85 5.92
N ASP A 46 -4.59 -18.73 6.51
CA ASP A 46 -4.77 -18.78 7.97
C ASP A 46 -3.46 -19.12 8.71
N ALA A 47 -2.58 -19.88 8.08
CA ALA A 47 -1.24 -20.16 8.59
C ALA A 47 -0.35 -18.91 8.72
N VAL A 48 -0.59 -17.87 7.91
CA VAL A 48 0.12 -16.59 8.01
C VAL A 48 -0.54 -15.68 9.04
N LYS A 49 -1.87 -15.66 9.13
CA LYS A 49 -2.61 -14.85 10.13
C LYS A 49 -2.25 -15.19 11.57
N THR A 50 -1.94 -16.46 11.85
CA THR A 50 -1.55 -16.93 13.20
C THR A 50 -0.14 -16.51 13.64
N ARG A 51 0.67 -15.95 12.72
CA ARG A 51 2.05 -15.49 12.99
C ARG A 51 2.18 -13.97 13.17
N ALA A 52 1.10 -13.22 12.87
CA ALA A 52 1.06 -11.76 12.93
C ALA A 52 0.49 -11.28 14.26
#